data_AF-A0A1S8D012-F1
#
_entry.id   AF-A0A1S8D012-F1
#
_cell.length_a   1.000
_cell.length_b   1.000
_cell.length_c   1.000
_cell.angle_alpha   90.00
_cell.angle_beta   90.00
_cell.angle_gamma   90.00
#
_symmetry.space_group_name_H-M   'P 1'
#
loop_
_entity.id
_entity.type
_entity.pdbx_description
1 polymer ?
#
loop_
_entity_poly.entity_id
_entity_poly.type
_entity_poly.pdbx_seq_one_letter_code
_entity_poly.pdbx_strand_id
1 'polypeptide(L)'
;IPPPLVAHAPAATIDELESMSLRLADEVVRLRMQASSQKDELAAGKTRTAAQTREIAALREELARMREKLGEAETRLSVEAMHAEGLRAQGLYLVSLGTEAPRASEPSGQHYADGEVKTRLAVVYEEAFDRKGHEMGISDPTQFRAD
;
A
#
# COMPACT_ATOMS: atom_id res chain seq x y z
N ILE A 1 -8.40 86.96 26.62
CA ILE A 1 -8.28 85.48 26.57
C ILE A 1 -6.79 85.17 26.41
N PRO A 2 -6.09 84.70 27.45
CA PRO A 2 -4.69 84.27 27.30
C PRO A 2 -4.62 82.90 26.59
N PRO A 3 -3.53 82.60 25.85
CA PRO A 3 -3.40 81.34 25.11
C PRO A 3 -3.18 80.16 26.08
N PRO A 4 -3.58 78.92 25.70
CA PRO A 4 -3.40 77.77 26.56
C PRO A 4 -1.90 77.45 26.68
N LEU A 5 -1.46 77.27 27.93
CA LEU A 5 -0.14 76.74 28.25
C LEU A 5 -0.02 75.34 27.66
N VAL A 6 0.86 75.18 26.67
CA VAL A 6 1.30 73.87 26.20
C VAL A 6 2.11 73.25 27.33
N ALA A 7 1.52 72.26 28.01
CA ALA A 7 2.24 71.47 29.00
C ALA A 7 3.33 70.65 28.27
N HIS A 8 4.58 71.08 28.41
CA HIS A 8 5.71 70.25 28.04
C HIS A 8 5.78 69.07 29.01
N ALA A 9 5.71 67.86 28.48
CA ALA A 9 5.98 66.65 29.26
C ALA A 9 7.39 66.77 29.89
N PRO A 10 7.56 66.39 31.16
CA PRO A 10 8.87 66.48 31.83
C PRO A 10 9.89 65.58 31.11
N ALA A 11 11.09 66.12 30.86
CA ALA A 11 12.21 65.34 30.33
C ALA A 11 12.69 64.35 31.39
N ALA A 12 12.89 63.08 31.00
CA ALA A 12 13.40 62.04 31.89
C ALA A 12 14.78 62.42 32.45
N THR A 13 15.03 62.07 33.70
CA THR A 13 16.33 62.30 34.35
C THR A 13 17.37 61.31 33.83
N ILE A 14 18.66 61.63 34.00
CA ILE A 14 19.76 60.74 33.57
C ILE A 14 19.67 59.37 34.25
N ASP A 15 19.35 59.32 35.55
CA ASP A 15 19.16 58.08 36.31
C ASP A 15 18.00 57.21 35.77
N GLU A 16 16.91 57.85 35.31
CA GLU A 16 15.79 57.14 34.67
C GLU A 16 16.22 56.54 33.32
N LEU A 17 17.02 57.27 32.53
CA LEU A 17 17.56 56.78 31.26
C LEU A 17 18.55 55.62 31.48
N GLU A 18 19.38 55.66 32.51
CA GLU A 18 20.27 54.55 32.88
C GLU A 18 19.48 53.32 33.33
N SER A 19 18.45 53.49 34.16
CA SER A 19 17.54 52.41 34.56
C SER A 19 16.79 51.79 33.38
N MET A 20 16.36 52.61 32.43
CA MET A 20 15.72 52.14 31.19
C MET A 20 16.72 51.38 30.31
N SER A 21 17.95 51.90 30.16
CA SER A 21 19.01 51.26 29.38
C SER A 21 19.35 49.86 29.94
N LEU A 22 19.47 49.73 31.27
CA LEU A 22 19.73 48.46 31.93
C LEU A 22 18.60 47.44 31.68
N ARG A 23 17.34 47.89 31.80
CA ARG A 23 16.16 47.05 31.52
C ARG A 23 16.10 46.59 30.07
N LEU A 24 16.41 47.48 29.12
CA LEU A 24 16.49 47.11 27.71
C LEU A 24 17.61 46.09 27.46
N ALA A 25 18.77 46.24 28.09
CA ALA A 25 19.88 45.31 27.95
C ALA A 25 19.49 43.89 28.44
N ASP A 26 18.85 43.79 29.61
CA ASP A 26 18.34 42.53 30.15
C ASP A 26 17.30 41.88 29.23
N GLU A 27 16.38 42.69 28.69
CA GLU A 27 15.35 42.22 27.77
C GLU A 27 15.94 41.71 26.45
N VAL A 28 16.95 42.38 25.90
CA VAL A 28 17.69 41.91 24.71
C VAL A 28 18.38 40.58 24.98
N VAL A 29 19.03 40.41 26.14
CA VAL A 29 19.66 39.13 26.51
C VAL A 29 18.61 38.02 26.61
N ARG A 30 17.49 38.28 27.28
CA ARG A 30 16.39 37.33 27.41
C ARG A 30 15.82 36.92 26.05
N LEU A 31 15.53 37.89 25.18
CA LEU A 31 15.02 37.61 23.83
C LEU A 31 16.02 36.80 23.00
N ARG A 32 17.32 37.08 23.12
CA ARG A 32 18.36 36.30 22.46
C ARG A 32 18.40 34.85 22.94
N MET A 33 18.27 34.62 24.25
CA MET A 33 18.18 33.26 24.81
C MET A 33 16.94 32.52 24.30
N GLN A 34 15.77 33.18 24.27
CA GLN A 34 14.54 32.61 23.73
C GLN A 34 14.67 32.27 22.25
N ALA A 35 15.23 33.17 21.44
CA ALA A 35 15.46 32.92 20.01
C ALA A 35 16.41 31.75 19.77
N SER A 36 17.44 31.59 20.60
CA SER A 36 18.35 30.42 20.53
C SER A 36 17.60 29.13 20.85
N SER A 37 16.83 29.10 21.94
CA SER A 37 16.03 27.93 22.32
C SER A 37 15.04 27.52 21.23
N GLN A 38 14.32 28.50 20.67
CA GLN A 38 13.37 28.25 19.57
C GLN A 38 14.07 27.74 18.32
N LYS A 39 15.28 28.23 18.02
CA LYS A 39 16.08 27.74 16.89
C LYS A 39 16.47 26.27 17.08
N ASP A 40 16.86 25.89 18.28
CA ASP A 40 17.25 24.51 18.60
C ASP A 40 16.04 23.57 18.55
N GLU A 41 14.89 24.00 19.08
CA GLU A 41 13.62 23.28 18.97
C GLU A 41 13.18 23.10 17.51
N LEU A 42 13.30 24.14 16.69
CA LEU A 42 12.98 24.06 15.27
C LEU A 42 13.93 23.10 14.54
N ALA A 43 15.22 23.11 14.88
CA ALA A 43 16.18 22.16 14.32
C ALA A 43 15.83 20.71 14.70
N ALA A 44 15.50 20.46 15.96
CA ALA A 44 15.05 19.15 16.43
C ALA A 44 13.72 18.71 15.81
N GLY A 45 12.79 19.65 15.60
CA GLY A 45 11.52 19.38 14.91
C GLY A 45 11.74 18.98 13.44
N LYS A 46 12.67 19.65 12.75
CA LYS A 46 13.04 19.31 11.36
C LYS A 46 13.67 17.93 11.26
N THR A 47 14.57 17.56 12.16
CA THR A 47 15.20 16.23 12.14
C THR A 47 14.19 15.13 12.41
N ARG A 48 13.28 15.34 13.38
CA ARG A 48 12.18 14.40 13.67
C ARG A 48 11.25 14.22 12.47
N THR A 49 10.85 15.33 11.85
CA THR A 49 9.98 15.30 10.66
C THR A 49 10.67 14.57 9.51
N ALA A 50 11.97 14.81 9.28
CA ALA A 50 12.73 14.11 8.26
C ALA A 50 12.84 12.60 8.53
N ALA A 51 12.99 12.19 9.80
CA ALA A 51 13.00 10.78 10.19
C ALA A 51 11.63 10.14 9.93
N GLN A 52 10.55 10.78 10.38
CA GLN A 52 9.17 10.30 10.15
C GLN A 52 8.84 10.18 8.66
N THR A 53 9.28 11.13 7.83
CA THR A 53 9.08 11.06 6.38
C THR A 53 9.77 9.84 5.76
N ARG A 54 10.99 9.50 6.23
CA ARG A 54 11.69 8.29 5.76
C ARG A 54 10.99 7.01 6.20
N GLU A 55 10.52 6.98 7.45
CA GLU A 55 9.77 5.84 7.98
C GLU A 55 8.46 5.61 7.22
N ILE A 56 7.69 6.68 6.96
CA ILE A 56 6.48 6.61 6.15
C ILE A 56 6.78 6.12 4.73
N ALA A 57 7.89 6.57 4.13
CA ALA A 57 8.30 6.10 2.80
C ALA A 57 8.62 4.59 2.81
N ALA A 58 9.39 4.12 3.79
CA ALA A 58 9.73 2.70 3.94
C ALA A 58 8.47 1.83 4.15
N LEU A 59 7.56 2.26 5.02
CA LEU A 59 6.29 1.54 5.27
C LEU A 59 5.40 1.48 4.03
N ARG A 60 5.37 2.54 3.21
CA ARG A 60 4.62 2.53 1.95
C ARG A 60 5.20 1.53 0.95
N GLU A 61 6.52 1.45 0.87
CA GLU A 61 7.21 0.49 0.00
C GLU A 61 6.97 -0.95 0.46
N GLU A 62 7.02 -1.20 1.76
CA GLU A 62 6.69 -2.50 2.33
C GLU A 62 5.24 -2.90 2.07
N LEU A 63 4.30 -1.97 2.27
CA LEU A 63 2.89 -2.20 1.98
C LEU A 63 2.66 -2.52 0.49
N ALA A 64 3.37 -1.87 -0.42
CA ALA A 64 3.30 -2.16 -1.85
C ALA A 64 3.78 -3.59 -2.15
N ARG A 65 4.93 -3.99 -1.60
CA ARG A 65 5.45 -5.37 -1.74
C ARG A 65 4.51 -6.42 -1.16
N MET A 66 3.89 -6.15 -0.02
CA MET A 66 2.96 -7.09 0.60
C MET A 66 1.67 -7.25 -0.22
N ARG A 67 1.18 -6.17 -0.85
CA ARG A 67 0.04 -6.24 -1.77
C ARG A 67 0.33 -7.05 -3.02
N GLU A 68 1.53 -6.89 -3.59
CA GLU A 68 1.99 -7.68 -4.74
C GLU A 68 2.01 -9.18 -4.40
N LYS A 69 2.67 -9.55 -3.29
CA LYS A 69 2.70 -10.95 -2.82
C LYS A 69 1.31 -11.51 -2.52
N LEU A 70 0.41 -10.70 -1.97
CA LEU A 70 -0.96 -11.12 -1.73
C LEU A 70 -1.67 -11.43 -3.05
N GLY A 71 -1.57 -10.55 -4.05
CA GLY A 71 -2.16 -10.79 -5.37
C GLY A 71 -1.60 -12.02 -6.08
N GLU A 72 -0.29 -12.27 -5.98
CA GLU A 72 0.35 -13.50 -6.48
C GLU A 72 -0.19 -14.75 -5.78
N ALA A 73 -0.35 -14.71 -4.45
CA ALA A 73 -0.87 -15.82 -3.66
C ALA A 73 -2.34 -16.10 -3.96
N GLU A 74 -3.16 -15.06 -4.11
CA GLU A 74 -4.58 -15.17 -4.49
C GLU A 74 -4.74 -15.77 -5.89
N THR A 75 -3.90 -15.35 -6.85
CA THR A 75 -3.87 -15.92 -8.20
C THR A 75 -3.53 -17.40 -8.14
N ARG A 76 -2.47 -17.76 -7.41
CA ARG A 76 -2.05 -19.16 -7.25
C ARG A 76 -3.13 -20.02 -6.60
N LEU A 77 -3.74 -19.53 -5.53
CA LEU A 77 -4.84 -20.23 -4.85
C LEU A 77 -6.02 -20.46 -5.80
N SER A 78 -6.35 -19.47 -6.62
CA SER A 78 -7.42 -19.60 -7.61
C SER A 78 -7.09 -20.67 -8.64
N VAL A 79 -5.86 -20.71 -9.17
CA VAL A 79 -5.42 -21.76 -10.10
C VAL A 79 -5.47 -23.14 -9.47
N GLU A 80 -4.99 -23.30 -8.24
CA GLU A 80 -5.06 -24.57 -7.51
C GLU A 80 -6.50 -25.02 -7.27
N ALA A 81 -7.41 -24.10 -6.97
CA ALA A 81 -8.84 -24.42 -6.81
C ALA A 81 -9.48 -24.89 -8.13
N MET A 82 -9.13 -24.27 -9.26
CA MET A 82 -9.57 -24.73 -10.58
C MET A 82 -8.99 -26.10 -10.91
N HIS A 83 -7.69 -26.32 -10.65
CA HIS A 83 -7.02 -27.60 -10.87
C HIS A 83 -7.64 -28.73 -10.04
N ALA A 84 -7.89 -28.49 -8.76
CA ALA A 84 -8.52 -29.45 -7.86
C ALA A 84 -9.92 -29.84 -8.34
N GLU A 85 -10.71 -28.88 -8.85
CA GLU A 85 -12.04 -29.14 -9.40
C GLU A 85 -11.97 -29.95 -10.70
N GLY A 86 -11.01 -29.64 -11.58
CA GLY A 86 -10.72 -30.43 -12.79
C GLY A 86 -10.38 -31.88 -12.47
N LEU A 87 -9.45 -32.12 -11.52
CA LEU A 87 -9.08 -33.47 -11.08
C LEU A 87 -10.25 -34.21 -10.43
N ARG A 88 -11.06 -33.51 -9.63
CA ARG A 88 -12.27 -34.08 -9.02
C ARG A 88 -13.25 -34.53 -10.09
N ALA A 89 -13.48 -33.73 -11.12
CA ALA A 89 -14.36 -34.07 -12.24
C ALA A 89 -13.85 -35.30 -13.01
N GLN A 90 -12.54 -35.39 -13.29
CA GLN A 90 -11.93 -36.57 -13.88
C GLN A 90 -12.17 -37.83 -13.03
N GLY A 91 -11.91 -37.74 -11.73
CA GLY A 91 -12.12 -38.86 -10.80
C GLY A 91 -13.57 -39.34 -10.81
N LEU A 92 -14.53 -38.42 -10.73
CA LEU A 92 -15.96 -38.75 -10.80
C LEU A 92 -16.36 -39.36 -12.15
N TYR A 93 -15.82 -38.84 -13.25
CA TYR A 93 -16.08 -39.37 -14.58
C TYR A 93 -15.56 -40.81 -14.72
N LEU A 94 -14.34 -41.09 -14.28
CA LEU A 94 -13.78 -42.45 -14.28
C LEU A 94 -14.62 -43.42 -13.43
N VAL A 95 -15.04 -42.99 -12.24
CA VAL A 95 -15.94 -43.80 -11.39
C VAL A 95 -17.27 -44.06 -12.10
N SER A 96 -17.83 -43.07 -12.80
CA SER A 96 -19.10 -43.22 -13.52
C SER A 96 -19.03 -44.21 -14.69
N LEU A 97 -17.87 -44.38 -15.30
CA LEU A 97 -17.66 -45.32 -16.39
C LEU A 97 -17.50 -46.77 -15.91
N GLY A 98 -17.05 -46.99 -14.66
CA GLY A 98 -16.84 -48.33 -14.12
C GLY A 98 -15.89 -49.17 -15.00
N THR A 99 -16.36 -50.29 -15.54
CA THR A 99 -15.57 -51.17 -16.41
C THR A 99 -15.21 -50.52 -17.75
N GLU A 100 -15.92 -49.46 -18.15
CA GLU A 100 -15.68 -48.70 -19.38
C GLU A 100 -14.64 -47.59 -19.20
N ALA A 101 -13.99 -47.48 -18.03
CA ALA A 101 -12.96 -46.47 -17.76
C ALA A 101 -11.87 -46.32 -18.86
N PRO A 102 -11.42 -47.39 -19.56
CA PRO A 102 -10.49 -47.24 -20.68
C PRO A 102 -10.98 -46.31 -21.80
N ARG A 103 -12.30 -46.16 -21.97
CA ARG A 103 -12.89 -45.22 -22.94
C ARG A 103 -12.62 -43.76 -22.62
N ALA A 104 -12.23 -43.43 -21.39
CA ALA A 104 -11.87 -42.07 -21.01
C ALA A 104 -10.62 -41.57 -21.75
N SER A 105 -9.71 -42.47 -22.13
CA SER A 105 -8.49 -42.16 -22.88
C SER A 105 -8.71 -42.12 -24.40
N GLU A 106 -9.93 -42.40 -24.88
CA GLU A 106 -10.24 -42.29 -26.31
C GLU A 106 -10.17 -40.82 -26.78
N PRO A 107 -9.82 -40.59 -28.07
CA PRO A 107 -9.91 -39.28 -28.70
C PRO A 107 -11.29 -38.64 -28.51
N SER A 108 -11.30 -37.38 -28.08
CA SER A 108 -12.51 -36.56 -27.96
C SER A 108 -12.93 -35.93 -29.29
N GLY A 109 -12.01 -35.82 -30.24
CA GLY A 109 -12.17 -35.02 -31.47
C GLY A 109 -11.79 -33.53 -31.29
N GLN A 110 -11.54 -33.09 -30.06
CA GLN A 110 -10.96 -31.77 -29.77
C GLN A 110 -9.43 -31.82 -29.79
N HIS A 111 -8.79 -30.67 -30.00
CA HIS A 111 -7.35 -30.56 -30.11
C HIS A 111 -6.80 -29.51 -29.13
N TYR A 112 -5.59 -29.71 -28.63
CA TYR A 112 -4.79 -28.70 -27.95
C TYR A 112 -4.28 -27.65 -28.97
N ALA A 113 -3.66 -26.58 -28.48
CA ALA A 113 -3.13 -25.51 -29.32
C ALA A 113 -1.98 -25.98 -30.24
N ASP A 114 -1.24 -27.01 -29.83
CA ASP A 114 -0.16 -27.64 -30.62
C ASP A 114 -0.69 -28.63 -31.68
N GLY A 115 -1.99 -28.91 -31.69
CA GLY A 115 -2.63 -29.85 -32.59
C GLY A 115 -2.71 -31.29 -32.09
N GLU A 116 -2.26 -31.61 -30.87
CA GLU A 116 -2.48 -32.92 -30.28
C GLU A 116 -3.97 -33.15 -29.97
N VAL A 117 -4.44 -34.39 -30.15
CA VAL A 117 -5.86 -34.73 -29.91
C VAL A 117 -6.10 -34.91 -28.42
N LYS A 118 -7.06 -34.17 -27.88
CA LYS A 118 -7.49 -34.29 -26.48
C LYS A 118 -8.20 -35.61 -26.25
N THR A 119 -7.94 -36.26 -25.13
CA THR A 119 -8.75 -37.38 -24.66
C THR A 119 -10.10 -36.89 -24.13
N ARG A 120 -11.10 -37.77 -24.02
CA ARG A 120 -12.36 -37.43 -23.33
C ARG A 120 -12.11 -36.98 -21.89
N LEU A 121 -11.15 -37.62 -21.21
CA LEU A 121 -10.77 -37.28 -19.83
C LEU A 121 -10.17 -35.86 -19.71
N ALA A 122 -9.40 -35.43 -20.70
CA ALA A 122 -8.86 -34.07 -20.75
C ALA A 122 -9.98 -33.03 -20.92
N VAL A 123 -10.97 -33.30 -21.79
CA VAL A 123 -12.12 -32.40 -21.97
C VAL A 123 -12.92 -32.24 -20.67
N VAL A 124 -13.18 -33.34 -19.95
CA VAL A 124 -13.89 -33.28 -18.65
C VAL A 124 -13.15 -32.43 -17.62
N TYR A 125 -11.82 -32.53 -17.58
CA TYR A 125 -10.99 -31.71 -16.70
C TYR A 125 -11.12 -30.23 -17.05
N GLU A 126 -10.94 -29.89 -18.32
CA GLU A 126 -10.92 -28.52 -18.82
C GLU A 126 -12.26 -27.81 -18.60
N GLU A 127 -13.37 -28.49 -18.87
CA GLU A 127 -14.72 -27.94 -18.65
C GLU A 127 -14.96 -27.63 -17.16
N ALA A 128 -14.51 -28.50 -16.27
CA ALA A 128 -14.65 -28.30 -14.83
C ALA A 128 -13.71 -27.21 -14.29
N PHE A 129 -12.47 -27.17 -14.79
CA PHE A 129 -11.49 -26.13 -14.50
C PHE A 129 -12.04 -24.74 -14.85
N ASP A 130 -12.53 -24.58 -16.08
CA ASP A 130 -13.07 -23.30 -16.55
C ASP A 130 -14.34 -22.88 -15.85
N ARG A 131 -15.27 -23.82 -15.65
CA ARG A 131 -16.48 -23.56 -14.88
C ARG A 131 -16.11 -23.03 -13.50
N LYS A 132 -15.11 -23.63 -12.85
CA LYS A 132 -14.64 -23.17 -11.54
C LYS A 132 -14.04 -21.78 -11.60
N GLY A 133 -13.25 -21.48 -12.63
CA GLY A 133 -12.70 -20.14 -12.84
C GLY A 133 -13.79 -19.08 -12.97
N HIS A 134 -14.81 -19.34 -13.78
CA HIS A 134 -15.94 -18.44 -13.95
C HIS A 134 -16.75 -18.26 -12.66
N GLU A 135 -16.97 -19.32 -11.88
CA GLU A 135 -17.60 -19.23 -10.55
C GLU A 135 -16.83 -18.31 -9.59
N MET A 136 -15.50 -18.24 -9.73
CA MET A 136 -14.64 -17.37 -8.93
C MET A 136 -14.51 -15.95 -9.51
N GLY A 137 -15.23 -15.65 -10.60
CA GLY A 137 -15.21 -14.34 -11.26
C GLY A 137 -14.04 -14.12 -12.22
N ILE A 138 -13.32 -15.18 -12.61
CA ILE A 138 -12.25 -15.11 -13.61
C ILE A 138 -12.90 -15.05 -15.00
N SER A 139 -12.65 -13.97 -15.74
CA SER A 139 -13.23 -13.73 -17.07
C SER A 139 -12.75 -14.74 -18.12
N ASP A 140 -11.47 -15.08 -18.08
CA ASP A 140 -10.87 -16.07 -18.97
C ASP A 140 -10.01 -17.06 -18.16
N PRO A 141 -10.60 -18.19 -17.72
CA PRO A 141 -9.88 -19.24 -17.01
C PRO A 141 -8.89 -20.00 -17.90
N THR A 142 -9.09 -20.01 -19.22
CA THR A 142 -8.34 -20.87 -20.14
C THR A 142 -6.86 -20.52 -20.17
N GLN A 143 -6.51 -19.25 -19.97
CA GLN A 143 -5.11 -18.77 -19.87
C GLN A 143 -4.30 -19.40 -18.73
N PHE A 144 -4.97 -20.01 -17.74
CA PHE A 144 -4.33 -20.63 -16.58
C PHE A 144 -4.22 -22.16 -16.70
N ARG A 145 -4.67 -22.74 -17.80
CA ARG A 145 -4.49 -24.17 -18.07
C ARG A 145 -3.01 -24.42 -18.37
N ALA A 146 -2.49 -25.56 -17.94
CA ALA A 146 -1.24 -26.07 -18.45
C ALA A 146 -1.58 -26.75 -19.79
N ASP A 147 -1.20 -26.12 -20.90
CA ASP A 147 -1.30 -26.72 -22.24
C ASP A 147 -0.31 -27.88 -22.39
#